data_AF-A0A7X6UNN7-F1
#
_entry.id   AF-A0A7X6UNN7-F1
#
_cell.length_a   1.000
_cell.length_b   1.000
_cell.length_c   1.000
_cell.angle_alpha   90.00
_cell.angle_beta   90.00
_cell.angle_gamma   90.00
#
_symmetry.space_group_name_H-M   'P 1'
#
loop_
_entity.id
_entity.type
_entity.pdbx_description
1 polymer ?
#
loop_
_entity_poly.entity_id
_entity_poly.type
_entity_poly.pdbx_seq_one_letter_code
_entity_poly.pdbx_strand_id
1 'polypeptide(L)'
;MNIPLGGQVDFQVEAMVGWVSRVDNPDAASQFGRYIWQFTGENSGWSSTQTITIGENSGGEPEQSSVNPNEMSVPNQQLGAQSAVMQPGIDWTQISLFAALAVIVALLAVIALVHRNRKSGSRSDLLSVK
;
A
#
# COMPACT_ATOMS: atom_id res chain seq x y z
N MET A 1 -6.57 28.19 -21.45
CA MET A 1 -6.26 29.28 -20.49
C MET A 1 -5.07 30.02 -21.06
N ASN A 2 -5.17 31.33 -21.28
CA ASN A 2 -4.08 32.12 -21.86
C ASN A 2 -3.55 33.05 -20.76
N ILE A 3 -2.27 32.92 -20.40
CA ILE A 3 -1.65 33.76 -19.37
C ILE A 3 -1.01 34.95 -20.08
N PRO A 4 -1.37 36.20 -19.73
CA PRO A 4 -0.82 37.37 -20.40
C PRO A 4 0.67 37.55 -20.11
N LEU A 5 1.37 38.28 -20.98
CA LEU A 5 2.74 38.72 -20.73
C LEU A 5 2.83 39.55 -19.44
N GLY A 6 3.90 39.34 -18.68
CA GLY A 6 4.04 39.88 -17.32
C GLY A 6 3.17 39.18 -16.28
N GLY A 7 2.34 38.20 -16.69
CA GLY A 7 1.60 37.34 -15.78
C GLY A 7 2.53 36.47 -14.94
N GLN A 8 2.09 36.13 -13.74
CA GLN A 8 2.84 35.31 -12.80
C GLN A 8 2.14 33.97 -12.57
N VAL A 9 2.96 32.93 -12.34
CA VAL A 9 2.51 31.58 -12.01
C VAL A 9 3.22 31.12 -10.76
N ASP A 10 2.44 30.85 -9.72
CA ASP A 10 2.91 30.27 -8.47
C ASP A 10 2.80 28.74 -8.54
N PHE A 11 3.86 28.05 -8.14
CA PHE A 11 3.87 26.59 -8.06
C PHE A 11 4.62 26.08 -6.83
N GLN A 12 4.29 24.87 -6.43
CA GLN A 12 4.95 24.11 -5.37
C GLN A 12 5.25 22.70 -5.90
N VAL A 13 6.24 22.05 -5.31
CA VAL A 13 6.69 20.71 -5.70
C VAL A 13 6.69 19.82 -4.45
N GLU A 14 6.21 18.59 -4.59
CA GLU A 14 6.29 17.55 -3.56
C GLU A 14 7.00 16.33 -4.15
N ALA A 15 7.99 15.79 -3.45
CA ALA A 15 8.63 14.53 -3.79
C ALA A 15 7.90 13.38 -3.10
N MET A 16 7.60 12.32 -3.86
CA MET A 16 6.85 11.16 -3.38
C MET A 16 7.61 9.88 -3.75
N VAL A 17 7.67 8.94 -2.81
CA VAL A 17 8.22 7.59 -3.04
C VAL A 17 7.21 6.55 -2.56
N GLY A 18 6.79 5.68 -3.48
CA GLY A 18 5.74 4.71 -3.20
C GLY A 18 5.12 4.12 -4.45
N TRP A 19 3.90 3.64 -4.31
CA TRP A 19 3.13 3.06 -5.41
C TRP A 19 1.69 3.57 -5.41
N VAL A 20 1.03 3.41 -6.55
CA VAL A 20 -0.36 3.79 -6.75
C VAL A 20 -1.19 2.54 -7.03
N SER A 21 -2.34 2.41 -6.38
CA SER A 21 -3.27 1.30 -6.57
C SER A 21 -4.71 1.79 -6.76
N ARG A 22 -5.57 0.93 -7.32
CA ARG A 22 -7.02 1.15 -7.31
C ARG A 22 -7.60 0.55 -6.04
N VAL A 23 -8.40 1.33 -5.31
CA VAL A 23 -9.10 0.87 -4.10
C VAL A 23 -10.59 1.06 -4.27
N ASP A 24 -11.36 0.07 -3.79
CA ASP A 24 -12.82 0.10 -3.83
C ASP A 24 -13.36 1.13 -2.82
N ASN A 25 -14.21 2.02 -3.29
CA ASN A 25 -14.94 3.01 -2.51
C ASN A 25 -16.42 2.59 -2.50
N PRO A 26 -16.88 1.91 -1.43
CA PRO A 26 -18.24 1.37 -1.36
C PRO A 26 -19.32 2.47 -1.31
N ASP A 27 -18.96 3.68 -0.89
CA ASP A 27 -19.88 4.82 -0.76
C ASP A 27 -20.01 5.62 -2.07
N ALA A 28 -19.37 5.18 -3.16
CA ALA A 28 -19.43 5.87 -4.44
C ALA A 28 -20.83 5.83 -5.06
N ALA A 29 -21.40 7.01 -5.31
CA ALA A 29 -22.70 7.16 -5.97
C ALA A 29 -22.71 6.77 -7.46
N SER A 30 -21.54 6.53 -8.07
CA SER A 30 -21.43 6.11 -9.47
C SER A 30 -20.33 5.08 -9.66
N GLN A 31 -20.45 4.28 -10.72
CA GLN A 31 -19.43 3.30 -11.14
C GLN A 31 -18.05 3.94 -11.40
N PHE A 32 -18.00 5.21 -11.79
CA PHE A 32 -16.73 5.92 -12.04
C PHE A 32 -16.01 6.32 -10.75
N GLY A 33 -16.74 6.45 -9.64
CA GLY A 33 -16.17 6.71 -8.32
C GLY A 33 -15.84 5.44 -7.52
N ARG A 34 -16.27 4.27 -8.00
CA ARG A 34 -16.11 3.00 -7.26
C ARG A 34 -14.65 2.60 -7.07
N TYR A 35 -13.79 2.84 -8.05
CA TYR A 35 -12.37 2.55 -7.91
C TYR A 35 -11.57 3.83 -7.95
N ILE A 36 -11.04 4.30 -6.82
CA ILE A 36 -10.22 5.50 -6.76
C ILE A 36 -8.75 5.14 -6.83
N TRP A 37 -7.94 6.02 -7.43
CA TRP A 37 -6.48 5.90 -7.34
C TRP A 37 -6.04 6.36 -5.95
N GLN A 38 -5.37 5.48 -5.22
CA GLN A 38 -4.79 5.79 -3.92
C GLN A 38 -3.27 5.65 -4.01
N PHE A 39 -2.56 6.68 -3.56
CA PHE A 39 -1.12 6.60 -3.35
C PHE A 39 -0.83 6.02 -1.96
N THR A 40 0.20 5.18 -1.85
CA THR A 40 0.72 4.68 -0.58
C THR A 40 2.23 4.78 -0.61
N GLY A 41 2.82 5.41 0.40
CA GLY A 41 4.25 5.65 0.48
C GLY A 41 4.58 6.83 1.39
N GLU A 42 5.79 7.34 1.22
CA GLU A 42 6.30 8.51 1.92
C GLU A 42 6.27 9.73 0.99
N ASN A 43 6.15 10.91 1.61
CA ASN A 43 6.23 12.18 0.91
C ASN A 43 7.13 13.16 1.65
N SER A 44 7.74 14.08 0.91
CA SER A 44 8.55 15.16 1.48
C SER A 44 7.71 16.29 2.09
N GLY A 45 6.39 16.29 1.83
CA GLY A 45 5.55 17.48 1.93
C GLY A 45 5.82 18.46 0.78
N TRP A 46 4.98 19.50 0.72
CA TRP A 46 5.08 20.55 -0.29
C TRP A 46 6.27 21.47 -0.04
N SER A 47 6.95 21.86 -1.12
CA SER A 47 7.94 22.93 -1.09
C SER A 47 7.30 24.29 -0.79
N SER A 48 8.13 25.27 -0.50
CA SER A 48 7.73 26.68 -0.56
C SER A 48 7.21 27.05 -1.96
N THR A 49 6.35 28.07 -2.02
CA THR A 49 5.87 28.64 -3.28
C THR A 49 7.01 29.28 -4.05
N GLN A 50 7.10 28.97 -5.33
CA GLN A 50 7.98 29.62 -6.30
C GLN A 50 7.13 30.31 -7.36
N THR A 51 7.54 31.51 -7.78
CA THR A 51 6.82 32.34 -8.76
C THR A 51 7.62 32.45 -10.04
N ILE A 52 7.01 32.11 -11.18
CA ILE A 52 7.56 32.34 -12.52
C ILE A 52 6.81 33.50 -13.16
N THR A 53 7.53 34.48 -13.70
CA THR A 53 6.95 35.56 -14.51
C THR A 53 7.07 35.21 -15.99
N ILE A 54 5.97 35.31 -16.74
CA ILE A 54 5.94 35.05 -18.17
C ILE A 54 6.51 36.26 -18.92
N GLY A 55 7.78 36.17 -19.32
CA GLY A 55 8.48 37.18 -20.10
C GLY A 55 8.18 37.12 -21.61
N GLU A 56 8.47 38.21 -22.32
CA GLU A 56 8.20 38.40 -23.75
C GLU A 56 9.23 37.71 -24.68
N ASN A 57 10.32 37.18 -24.14
CA ASN A 57 11.34 36.44 -24.88
C ASN A 57 11.88 35.27 -24.05
N SER A 58 11.62 34.03 -24.48
CA SER A 58 12.17 32.79 -23.91
C SER A 58 13.66 32.58 -24.21
N GLY A 59 14.45 33.65 -24.19
CA GLY A 59 15.91 33.64 -24.43
C GLY A 59 16.73 34.28 -23.30
N GLY A 60 16.08 34.88 -22.30
CA GLY A 60 16.73 35.28 -21.06
C GLY A 60 16.67 34.14 -20.05
N GLU A 61 17.81 33.80 -19.46
CA GLU A 61 17.91 32.88 -18.33
C GLU A 61 16.88 33.30 -17.27
N PRO A 62 15.98 32.40 -16.82
CA PRO A 62 15.04 32.75 -15.77
C PRO A 62 15.85 33.22 -14.57
N GLU A 63 15.53 34.40 -14.01
CA GLU A 63 16.06 34.80 -12.71
C GLU A 63 15.57 33.78 -11.68
N GLN A 64 16.38 32.76 -11.48
CA GLN A 64 16.12 31.73 -10.51
C GLN A 64 16.35 32.38 -9.16
N SER A 65 15.26 32.80 -8.49
CA SER A 65 15.31 33.09 -7.06
C SER A 65 15.96 31.89 -6.39
N SER A 66 17.18 32.05 -5.90
CA SER A 66 17.94 30.99 -5.26
C SER A 66 17.29 30.68 -3.92
N VAL A 67 16.25 29.87 -3.94
CA VAL A 67 15.77 29.25 -2.70
C VAL A 67 16.81 28.22 -2.34
N ASN A 68 17.50 28.45 -1.22
CA ASN A 68 18.49 27.52 -0.70
C ASN A 68 17.79 26.18 -0.45
N PRO A 69 18.22 25.05 -1.06
CA PRO A 69 17.63 23.73 -0.78
C PRO A 69 17.76 23.32 0.69
N ASN A 70 18.63 24.01 1.45
CA ASN A 70 18.83 23.79 2.89
C ASN A 70 17.93 24.64 3.78
N GLU A 71 17.04 25.49 3.24
CA GLU A 71 15.89 26.00 4.02
C GLU A 71 14.85 24.88 4.13
N MET A 72 15.24 23.85 4.89
CA MET A 72 14.35 22.88 5.46
C MET A 72 13.32 23.67 6.27
N SER A 73 12.07 23.70 5.78
CA SER A 73 10.92 24.07 6.59
C SER A 73 11.08 23.33 7.91
N VAL A 74 11.24 24.10 9.00
CA VAL A 74 11.39 23.58 10.36
C VAL A 74 10.38 22.44 10.51
N PRO A 75 10.80 21.21 10.87
CA PRO A 75 9.86 20.14 11.12
C PRO A 75 8.93 20.68 12.19
N ASN A 76 7.67 20.91 11.83
CA ASN A 76 6.68 21.30 12.81
C ASN A 76 6.67 20.15 13.82
N GLN A 77 7.26 20.40 14.99
CA GLN A 77 7.22 19.49 16.13
C GLN A 77 5.77 19.48 16.58
N GLN A 78 4.93 18.76 15.84
CA GLN A 78 3.65 18.34 16.33
C GLN A 78 3.95 17.26 17.38
N LEU A 79 4.16 17.74 18.60
CA LEU A 79 4.01 17.00 19.85
C LEU A 79 2.52 16.63 19.98
N GLY A 80 2.04 15.82 19.04
CA GLY A 80 0.73 15.20 19.05
C GLY A 80 1.00 13.72 19.00
N ALA A 81 0.60 13.04 20.07
CA ALA A 81 0.77 11.61 20.33
C ALA A 81 1.08 10.79 19.09
N GLN A 82 2.19 10.04 19.15
CA GLN A 82 2.40 8.86 18.33
C GLN A 82 1.22 7.92 18.54
N SER A 83 0.10 8.17 17.86
CA SER A 83 -0.80 7.11 17.46
C SER A 83 0.00 6.33 16.44
N ALA A 84 0.76 5.36 16.95
CA ALA A 84 1.08 4.18 16.21
C ALA A 84 -0.25 3.74 15.59
N VAL A 85 -0.44 4.06 14.31
CA VAL A 85 -1.39 3.35 13.48
C VAL A 85 -0.80 1.95 13.41
N MET A 86 -1.10 1.14 14.42
CA MET A 86 -1.05 -0.31 14.32
C MET A 86 -2.14 -0.66 13.32
N GLN A 87 -1.88 -0.42 12.03
CA GLN A 87 -2.58 -1.17 11.01
C GLN A 87 -2.20 -2.62 11.33
N PRO A 88 -3.17 -3.50 11.65
CA PRO A 88 -2.89 -4.92 11.77
C PRO A 88 -2.57 -5.39 10.34
N GLY A 89 -1.32 -5.17 9.93
CA GLY A 89 -0.76 -5.77 8.74
C GLY A 89 -0.90 -7.26 8.95
N ILE A 90 -1.78 -7.87 8.17
CA ILE A 90 -1.92 -9.31 8.12
C ILE A 90 -0.52 -9.87 7.91
N ASP A 91 0.01 -10.53 8.93
CA ASP A 91 1.35 -11.09 8.90
C ASP A 91 1.32 -12.28 7.94
N TRP A 92 1.80 -12.07 6.71
CA TRP A 92 1.88 -13.09 5.68
C TRP A 92 2.68 -14.32 6.14
N THR A 93 3.59 -14.15 7.10
CA THR A 93 4.31 -15.28 7.71
C THR A 93 3.40 -16.15 8.56
N GLN A 94 2.45 -15.54 9.29
CA GLN A 94 1.46 -16.24 10.09
C GLN A 94 0.45 -16.99 9.21
N ILE A 95 -0.01 -16.38 8.10
CA ILE A 95 -0.86 -17.07 7.11
C ILE A 95 -0.13 -18.28 6.51
N SER A 96 1.13 -18.11 6.11
CA SER A 96 1.94 -19.19 5.55
C SER A 96 2.10 -20.35 6.54
N LEU A 97 2.29 -20.05 7.83
CA LEU A 97 2.41 -21.05 8.88
C LEU A 97 1.11 -21.84 9.08
N PHE A 98 -0.04 -21.15 9.14
CA PHE A 98 -1.34 -21.82 9.29
C PHE A 98 -1.69 -22.69 8.08
N ALA A 99 -1.39 -22.22 6.86
CA ALA A 99 -1.59 -23.00 5.64
C ALA A 99 -0.75 -24.29 5.66
N ALA A 100 0.53 -24.21 6.06
CA ALA A 100 1.40 -25.38 6.18
C ALA A 100 0.89 -26.37 7.24
N LEU A 101 0.46 -25.89 8.40
CA LEU A 101 -0.09 -26.74 9.47
C LEU A 101 -1.39 -27.44 9.03
N ALA A 102 -2.28 -26.75 8.32
CA ALA A 102 -3.52 -27.32 7.81
C ALA A 102 -3.25 -28.50 6.85
N VAL A 103 -2.25 -28.36 5.96
CA VAL A 103 -1.82 -29.44 5.06
C VAL A 103 -1.29 -30.64 5.84
N ILE A 104 -0.45 -30.41 6.85
CA ILE A 104 0.11 -31.48 7.70
C ILE A 104 -1.01 -32.25 8.42
N VAL A 105 -1.97 -31.55 9.01
CA VAL A 105 -3.11 -32.19 9.71
C VAL A 105 -3.97 -33.00 8.74
N ALA A 106 -4.25 -32.48 7.56
CA ALA A 106 -5.01 -33.21 6.53
C ALA A 106 -4.29 -34.50 6.11
N LEU A 107 -2.97 -34.45 5.89
CA LEU A 107 -2.17 -35.63 5.54
C LEU A 107 -2.19 -36.69 6.65
N LEU A 108 -2.02 -36.27 7.91
CA LEU A 108 -2.09 -37.19 9.06
C LEU A 108 -3.47 -37.83 9.19
N ALA A 109 -4.55 -37.08 8.96
CA ALA A 109 -5.91 -37.61 8.99
C ALA A 109 -6.14 -38.67 7.89
N VAL A 110 -5.64 -38.44 6.67
CA VAL A 110 -5.72 -39.40 5.57
C VAL A 110 -4.94 -40.68 5.92
N ILE A 111 -3.71 -40.55 6.43
CA ILE A 111 -2.90 -41.69 6.85
C ILE A 111 -3.60 -42.49 7.95
N ALA A 112 -4.15 -41.81 8.97
CA ALA A 112 -4.88 -42.46 10.05
C ALA A 112 -6.14 -43.18 9.54
N LEU A 113 -6.88 -42.59 8.61
CA LEU A 113 -8.07 -43.21 7.99
C LEU A 113 -7.70 -44.47 7.20
N VAL A 114 -6.63 -44.41 6.39
CA VAL A 114 -6.12 -45.57 5.65
C VAL A 114 -5.70 -46.68 6.62
N HIS A 115 -4.99 -46.36 7.71
CA HIS A 115 -4.61 -47.33 8.72
C HIS A 115 -5.80 -47.92 9.48
N ARG A 116 -6.83 -47.11 9.78
CA ARG A 116 -8.06 -47.57 10.43
C ARG A 116 -8.82 -48.54 9.54
N ASN A 117 -8.98 -48.21 8.26
CA ASN A 117 -9.70 -49.06 7.30
C ASN A 117 -8.96 -50.37 7.05
N ARG A 118 -7.61 -50.34 7.00
CA ARG A 118 -6.78 -51.55 6.89
C ARG A 118 -6.87 -52.46 8.12
N LYS A 119 -6.91 -51.89 9.33
CA LYS A 119 -7.07 -52.68 10.58
C LYS A 119 -8.48 -53.26 10.74
N SER A 120 -9.52 -52.58 10.26
CA SER A 120 -10.90 -53.06 10.36
C SER A 120 -11.20 -54.21 9.38
N GLY A 121 -10.56 -54.24 8.21
CA GLY A 121 -10.71 -55.34 7.24
C GLY A 121 -10.07 -56.66 7.69
N SER A 122 -9.10 -56.62 8.62
CA SER A 122 -8.40 -57.82 9.09
C SER A 122 -9.14 -58.58 10.21
N ARG A 123 -10.25 -58.03 10.74
CA ARG A 123 -11.04 -58.67 11.81
C ARG A 123 -12.25 -59.45 11.31
N SER A 124 -12.71 -59.20 10.08
CA SER A 124 -13.85 -59.92 9.47
C SER A 124 -13.50 -61.34 9.03
N ASP A 125 -12.24 -61.65 8.78
CA ASP A 125 -11.82 -63.01 8.36
C ASP A 125 -11.67 -63.98 9.54
N LEU A 126 -11.65 -63.49 10.78
CA LEU A 126 -11.51 -64.32 11.99
C LEU A 126 -12.84 -64.77 12.61
N LEU A 127 -13.98 -64.29 12.09
CA LEU A 127 -15.32 -64.66 12.59
C LEU A 127 -16.14 -65.47 11.58
N SER A 128 -15.60 -65.78 10.40
CA SER A 128 -16.24 -66.64 9.39
C SER A 128 -15.69 -68.08 9.37
N VAL A 129 -15.21 -68.57 10.52
CA VAL A 129 -14.84 -69.98 10.73
C VAL A 129 -15.45 -70.47 12.05
N LYS A 130 -16.76 -70.72 12.06
CA LYS A 130 -17.38 -71.76 12.87
C LYS A 130 -18.83 -72.00 12.47
#